data_AF-A0ABD0JVK0-F1
#
_entry.id   AF-A0ABD0JVK0-F1
#
_cell.length_a   1.000
_cell.length_b   1.000
_cell.length_c   1.000
_cell.angle_alpha   90.00
_cell.angle_beta   90.00
_cell.angle_gamma   90.00
#
_symmetry.space_group_name_H-M   'P 1'
#
loop_
_entity.id
_entity.type
_entity.pdbx_description
1 polymer ?
#
loop_
_entity_poly.entity_id
_entity_poly.type
_entity_poly.pdbx_seq_one_letter_code
_entity_poly.pdbx_strand_id
1 'polypeptide(L)' 'ERTTLTGKYGGGSGYFFLYVFWECSGTEPSLRDCFRNGIGSYSDGIGQRYCTYDNDVGVECG' A
#
# COMPACT_ATOMS: atom_id res chain seq x y z
N GLU A 1 3.44 -25.87 -9.92
CA GLU A 1 2.36 -24.88 -9.73
C GLU A 1 2.81 -23.83 -8.72
N ARG A 2 2.62 -22.54 -9.01
CA ARG A 2 2.68 -21.50 -7.97
C ARG A 2 1.75 -20.36 -8.38
N THR A 3 0.51 -20.42 -7.91
CA THR A 3 -0.46 -19.35 -8.13
C THR A 3 -1.08 -19.01 -6.78
N THR A 4 -0.57 -17.96 -6.16
CA THR A 4 -1.31 -17.16 -5.20
C THR A 4 -1.23 -15.73 -5.71
N LEU A 5 -2.17 -15.41 -6.61
CA LEU A 5 -2.45 -14.06 -7.10
C LEU A 5 -3.56 -13.52 -6.21
N THR A 6 -3.30 -12.68 -5.20
CA THR A 6 -4.43 -12.06 -4.49
C THR A 6 -4.27 -10.54 -4.34
N GLY A 7 -5.43 -9.86 -4.34
CA GLY A 7 -5.65 -8.48 -4.79
C GLY A 7 -6.60 -8.47 -6.01
N LYS A 8 -7.57 -7.54 -6.09
CA LYS A 8 -8.60 -7.49 -7.17
C LYS A 8 -7.97 -7.51 -8.58
N TYR A 9 -6.79 -6.91 -8.71
CA TYR A 9 -6.03 -6.77 -9.96
C TYR A 9 -4.75 -7.63 -9.98
N GLY A 10 -4.61 -8.57 -9.04
CA GLY A 10 -3.39 -9.35 -8.81
C GLY A 10 -2.44 -8.65 -7.83
N GLY A 11 -1.68 -9.46 -7.10
CA GLY A 11 -0.68 -8.99 -6.14
C GLY A 11 0.63 -8.58 -6.81
N GLY A 12 1.27 -7.55 -6.28
CA GLY A 12 2.56 -7.06 -6.75
C GLY A 12 3.76 -7.87 -6.25
N SER A 13 4.96 -7.29 -6.41
CA SER A 13 6.22 -7.82 -5.86
C SER A 13 7.15 -6.66 -5.50
N GLY A 14 8.08 -6.86 -4.57
CA GLY A 14 8.99 -5.80 -4.10
C GLY A 14 8.54 -5.10 -2.81
N TYR A 15 8.87 -3.83 -2.60
CA TYR A 15 8.55 -3.15 -1.35
C TYR A 15 7.07 -2.75 -1.26
N PHE A 16 6.48 -2.89 -0.07
CA PHE A 16 5.15 -2.36 0.22
C PHE A 16 5.22 -0.85 0.44
N PHE A 17 4.52 -0.07 -0.40
CA PHE A 17 4.58 1.39 -0.34
C PHE A 17 3.60 2.02 0.67
N LEU A 18 2.52 1.32 1.04
CA LEU A 18 1.37 1.90 1.77
C LEU A 18 1.12 1.24 3.14
N TYR A 19 2.15 0.96 3.92
CA TYR A 19 1.95 0.60 5.33
C TYR A 19 1.64 1.82 6.22
N VAL A 20 2.04 3.01 5.76
CA VAL A 20 1.76 4.27 6.46
C VAL A 20 0.32 4.70 6.20
N PHE A 21 -0.32 5.33 7.18
CA PHE A 21 -1.67 5.84 7.05
C PHE A 21 -1.64 7.16 6.28
N TRP A 22 -2.30 7.22 5.12
CA TRP A 22 -2.43 8.44 4.31
C TRP A 22 -3.79 9.04 4.63
N GLU A 23 -3.78 10.24 5.17
CA GLU A 23 -4.98 11.02 5.43
C GLU A 23 -5.02 12.13 4.39
N CYS A 24 -5.67 11.82 3.26
CA CYS A 24 -5.94 12.81 2.22
C CYS A 24 -7.21 13.59 2.58
N SER A 25 -7.21 14.90 2.36
CA SER A 25 -8.42 15.73 2.38
C SER A 25 -9.32 15.47 1.17
N GLY A 26 -8.77 14.89 0.11
CA GLY A 26 -9.45 14.58 -1.15
C GLY A 26 -9.33 15.68 -2.20
N THR A 27 -8.57 16.74 -1.91
CA THR A 27 -8.34 17.87 -2.84
C THR A 27 -6.90 17.94 -3.34
N GLU A 28 -6.04 17.05 -2.85
CA GLU A 28 -4.64 16.99 -3.22
C GLU A 28 -4.46 16.60 -4.70
N PRO A 29 -3.53 17.24 -5.44
CA PRO A 29 -3.28 16.90 -6.84
C PRO A 29 -2.51 15.58 -7.00
N SER A 30 -1.81 15.12 -5.95
CA SER A 30 -1.15 13.83 -5.89
C SER A 30 -1.37 13.23 -4.51
N LEU A 31 -1.46 11.89 -4.46
CA LEU A 31 -1.35 11.17 -3.19
C LEU A 31 -0.13 11.67 -2.41
N ARG A 32 0.99 11.98 -3.09
CA ARG A 32 2.24 12.36 -2.43
C ARG A 32 2.11 13.57 -1.51
N ASP A 33 1.11 14.40 -1.75
CA ASP A 33 0.83 15.64 -1.02
C ASP A 33 -0.13 15.43 0.17
N CYS A 34 -0.72 14.23 0.32
CA CYS A 34 -1.55 13.90 1.47
C CYS A 34 -0.74 13.87 2.77
N PHE A 35 -1.42 14.13 3.89
CA PHE A 35 -0.81 13.95 5.20
C PHE A 35 -0.47 12.48 5.43
N ARG A 36 0.74 12.22 5.94
CA ARG A 36 1.23 10.86 6.21
C ARG A 36 1.53 10.73 7.69
N ASN A 37 0.73 9.92 8.38
CA ASN A 37 1.00 9.54 9.75
C ASN A 37 1.95 8.33 9.75
N GLY A 38 3.25 8.59 9.90
CA GLY A 38 4.27 7.54 10.04
C GLY A 38 5.67 8.03 9.68
N ILE A 39 6.57 8.03 10.67
CA ILE A 39 8.00 8.22 10.46
C ILE A 39 8.51 7.08 9.58
N GLY A 40 9.16 7.44 8.47
CA GLY A 40 9.84 6.47 7.62
C GLY A 40 11.03 5.85 8.34
N SER A 41 11.03 4.53 8.46
CA SER A 41 12.13 3.66 8.03
C SER A 41 11.71 2.21 8.22
N TYR A 42 11.80 1.48 7.12
CA TYR A 42 11.78 0.03 7.09
C TYR A 42 12.98 -0.47 7.92
N SER A 43 12.75 -1.05 9.09
CA SER A 43 13.76 -1.90 9.74
C SER A 43 13.23 -3.01 10.64
N ASP A 44 11.96 -2.98 11.06
CA ASP A 44 11.57 -3.78 12.23
C ASP A 44 10.55 -4.89 11.91
N GLY A 45 10.37 -5.30 10.64
CA GLY A 45 9.53 -6.45 10.29
C GLY A 45 8.03 -6.36 10.68
N ILE A 46 7.58 -5.25 11.29
CA ILE A 46 6.20 -5.07 11.75
C ILE A 46 5.27 -4.84 10.54
N GLY A 47 5.69 -4.08 9.53
CA GLY A 47 4.89 -3.84 8.31
C GLY A 47 4.61 -5.12 7.51
N GLN A 48 5.56 -6.07 7.50
CA GLN A 48 5.38 -7.37 6.87
C GLN A 48 4.40 -8.29 7.62
N ARG A 49 4.10 -8.02 8.90
CA ARG A 49 3.12 -8.83 9.65
C ARG A 49 1.67 -8.49 9.32
N TYR A 50 1.41 -7.32 8.74
CA TYR A 50 0.05 -6.84 8.48
C TYR A 50 -0.26 -6.64 6.99
N CYS A 51 0.76 -6.39 6.15
CA CYS A 51 0.60 -6.23 4.72
C CYS A 51 1.30 -7.36 3.96
N THR A 52 0.55 -8.02 3.09
CA THR A 52 0.99 -9.04 2.14
C THR A 52 0.59 -8.57 0.73
N TYR A 53 1.25 -9.06 -0.33
CA TYR A 53 0.84 -8.71 -1.72
C TYR A 53 -0.58 -9.14 -2.01
N ASP A 54 -1.02 -10.16 -1.27
CA ASP A 54 -2.37 -10.66 -1.25
C ASP A 54 -3.44 -9.59 -0.91
N ASN A 55 -3.02 -8.50 -0.25
CA ASN A 55 -3.82 -7.36 0.16
C ASN A 55 -3.53 -6.09 -0.66
N ASP A 56 -2.83 -6.19 -1.79
CA ASP A 56 -2.59 -5.02 -2.63
C ASP A 56 -3.92 -4.45 -3.14
N VAL A 57 -4.09 -3.14 -2.94
CA VAL A 57 -5.30 -2.40 -3.34
C VAL A 57 -5.15 -1.83 -4.74
N GLY A 58 -6.27 -1.71 -5.45
CA GLY A 58 -6.36 -1.03 -6.74
C GLY A 58 -7.65 -0.24 -6.87
N VAL A 59 -7.65 0.75 -7.76
CA VAL A 59 -8.79 1.66 -7.99
C VAL A 59 -9.29 1.55 -9.43
N GLU A 60 -10.57 1.79 -9.62
CA GLU A 60 -11.23 1.89 -10.92
C GLU A 60 -11.80 3.30 -11.06
N CYS A 61 -11.32 4.06 -12.04
CA CYS A 61 -11.79 5.41 -12.31
C CYS A 61 -12.95 5.36 -13.32
N GLY A 62 -13.98 6.18 -13.12
CA GLY A 62 -15.14 6.32 -14.00
C GLY A 62 -15.23 7.69 -14.67
#